data_AF-A0A194ASK4-F1
#
_entry.id   AF-A0A194ASK4-F1
#
_cell.length_a   1.000
_cell.length_b   1.000
_cell.length_c   1.000
_cell.angle_alpha   90.00
_cell.angle_beta   90.00
_cell.angle_gamma   90.00
#
_symmetry.space_group_name_H-M   'P 1'
#
loop_
_entity.id
_entity.type
_entity.pdbx_description
1 polymer ?
#
loop_
_entity_poly.entity_id
_entity_poly.type
_entity_poly.pdbx_seq_one_letter_code
_entity_poly.pdbx_strand_id
1 'polypeptide(L)'
;MIQILLVTICLAVFPYQGSSIILDSGNVNDYEVVYPQKVTALPKGAVQPKYEDAMQYEFKVNGEPVVLHLEKNKGLFSEDYSETHYSPDGREITTYPPVEDHCYYHGRIENDADSTASISACNGLKGHFKLQGEMYLIEPLKLSNSEAHAVYKYENVEKEDEAPKMCGVTQNWESYEPIKKAFQLNLTPEERRYLNTKKYIELVIVADNVMVKKYTSNSTAIRTRIYECVNTLNLIYRAFNIHIALVGTEIWSNKDLIKVQSAPSVTLDLFGNWRKRVLLRHKRHDNAQLLTAIDFDGQTVGLAHVASMCDPKRSTGIVQDHSKLDVMVAVTMAHELAHNLGINHDGNQCNCGGNPCIMSATLNFEPAYQFSGCSRDEHWKYLIDNRPPCILNKPSITDIVSPPVCGNYFVEVGEECDCGLPAHCQNRCCNATTCKLKPGTQCEDGECCDRCQLRRAGTECRPARSECDIAESCTGQSADCPTDDFQRNGQPCLNNNGYCYNGKCPILDHQCISFFGSSAAVAPDACFNYNLQGQGDFYCRRENGRIFPCAPQDVKCGRLFCVMGPTGNTISCQSTYSQNDLDIGMVDLGTKCGDGRVCNSNRQCVDVNTAY
;
A
#
# COMPACT_ATOMS: atom_id res chain seq x y z
N MET A 1 3.27 46.93 -74.38
CA MET A 1 1.96 47.17 -73.72
C MET A 1 1.36 45.81 -73.43
N ILE A 2 1.71 45.20 -72.29
CA ILE A 2 0.88 45.13 -71.07
C ILE A 2 -0.46 44.42 -71.34
N GLN A 3 -0.59 43.16 -70.88
CA GLN A 3 -1.66 42.71 -69.95
C GLN A 3 -1.48 41.19 -69.66
N ILE A 4 -0.89 40.86 -68.51
CA ILE A 4 -1.51 40.24 -67.31
C ILE A 4 -1.81 38.74 -67.47
N LEU A 5 -0.98 37.91 -66.85
CA LEU A 5 -1.43 36.69 -66.19
C LEU A 5 -0.58 36.48 -64.92
N LEU A 6 -1.17 36.84 -63.78
CA LEU A 6 -0.67 36.54 -62.44
C LEU A 6 -0.92 35.05 -62.17
N VAL A 7 0.15 34.27 -62.03
CA VAL A 7 0.10 32.94 -61.38
C VAL A 7 0.72 33.11 -60.00
N THR A 8 -0.11 33.38 -59.02
CA THR A 8 0.23 33.28 -57.60
C THR A 8 0.36 31.81 -57.23
N ILE A 9 1.58 31.38 -56.93
CA ILE A 9 1.88 30.09 -56.30
C ILE A 9 1.44 30.20 -54.84
N CYS A 10 0.24 29.73 -54.54
CA CYS A 10 -0.15 29.38 -53.17
C CYS A 10 0.49 28.03 -52.83
N LEU A 11 1.67 28.06 -52.20
CA LEU A 11 2.13 26.96 -51.36
C LEU A 11 1.19 26.90 -50.14
N ALA A 12 0.07 26.20 -50.30
CA ALA A 12 -0.70 25.73 -49.18
C ALA A 12 0.19 24.76 -48.40
N VAL A 13 0.77 25.23 -47.31
CA VAL A 13 1.17 24.40 -46.19
C VAL A 13 -0.13 23.78 -45.69
N PHE A 14 -0.50 22.64 -46.25
CA PHE A 14 -1.45 21.77 -45.58
C PHE A 14 -0.76 21.37 -44.27
N PRO A 15 -1.29 21.72 -43.09
CA PRO A 15 -0.92 20.95 -41.91
C PRO A 15 -1.28 19.52 -42.27
N TYR A 16 -0.29 18.64 -42.17
CA TYR A 16 -0.55 17.20 -42.17
C TYR A 16 -1.63 16.99 -41.11
N GLN A 17 -2.89 16.80 -41.52
CA GLN A 17 -3.87 16.10 -40.70
C GLN A 17 -3.39 14.65 -40.68
N GLY A 18 -2.32 14.42 -39.92
CA GLY A 18 -1.83 13.09 -39.62
C GLY A 18 -2.99 12.35 -38.99
N SER A 19 -3.25 11.16 -39.51
CA SER A 19 -4.12 10.18 -38.86
C SER A 19 -3.77 10.17 -37.37
N SER A 20 -4.77 10.38 -36.51
CA SER A 20 -4.62 10.34 -35.07
C SER A 20 -3.94 9.04 -34.68
N ILE A 21 -2.65 9.12 -34.32
CA ILE A 21 -1.93 7.99 -33.75
C ILE A 21 -2.61 7.73 -32.42
N ILE A 22 -3.29 6.58 -32.30
CA ILE A 22 -3.94 6.17 -31.05
C ILE A 22 -2.83 5.83 -30.06
N LEU A 23 -2.74 6.60 -28.99
CA LEU A 23 -1.82 6.39 -27.88
C LEU A 23 -2.35 5.26 -26.97
N ASP A 24 -1.46 4.56 -26.27
CA ASP A 24 -1.87 3.49 -25.35
C ASP A 24 -2.67 4.06 -24.18
N SER A 25 -2.40 5.32 -23.83
CA SER A 25 -3.13 6.10 -22.83
C SER A 25 -4.55 6.52 -23.25
N GLY A 26 -4.93 6.33 -24.52
CA GLY A 26 -6.25 6.68 -25.05
C GLY A 26 -6.22 7.87 -26.01
N ASN A 27 -7.32 8.61 -26.07
CA ASN A 27 -7.41 9.80 -26.89
C ASN A 27 -6.78 10.98 -26.15
N VAL A 28 -5.89 11.69 -26.83
CA VAL A 28 -5.19 12.86 -26.29
C VAL A 28 -5.40 14.02 -27.26
N ASN A 29 -5.90 15.15 -26.73
CA ASN A 29 -6.24 16.34 -27.50
C ASN A 29 -5.02 17.04 -28.09
N ASP A 30 -3.92 17.03 -27.35
CA ASP A 30 -2.68 17.71 -27.73
C ASP A 30 -1.45 17.05 -27.08
N TYR A 31 -0.42 16.80 -27.88
CA TYR A 31 0.85 16.23 -27.44
C TYR A 31 2.02 16.74 -28.28
N GLU A 32 3.18 16.86 -27.64
CA GLU A 32 4.46 17.16 -28.29
C GLU A 32 5.17 15.86 -28.67
N VAL A 33 5.70 15.79 -29.89
CA VAL A 33 6.56 14.67 -30.31
C VAL A 33 7.99 14.99 -29.93
N VAL A 34 8.56 14.20 -29.02
CA VAL A 34 9.92 14.35 -28.52
C VAL A 34 10.78 13.15 -28.91
N TYR A 35 12.10 13.32 -28.84
CA TYR A 35 13.10 12.27 -29.10
C TYR A 35 14.07 12.23 -27.93
N PRO A 36 13.76 11.50 -26.85
CA PRO A 36 14.61 11.41 -25.67
C PRO A 36 15.98 10.85 -26.02
N GLN A 37 17.02 11.67 -25.87
CA GLN A 37 18.40 11.26 -26.12
C GLN A 37 19.06 10.86 -24.82
N LYS A 38 19.61 9.64 -24.77
CA LYS A 38 20.33 9.17 -23.60
C LYS A 38 21.66 9.93 -23.46
N VAL A 39 21.84 10.63 -22.35
CA VAL A 39 23.07 11.36 -22.01
C VAL A 39 24.04 10.38 -21.35
N THR A 40 24.91 9.75 -22.15
CA THR A 40 25.89 8.78 -21.64
C THR A 40 26.98 9.45 -20.80
N ALA A 41 27.17 8.99 -19.57
CA ALA A 41 28.37 9.20 -18.79
C ALA A 41 28.97 7.81 -18.45
N LEU A 42 29.99 7.33 -19.19
CA LEU A 42 31.08 6.41 -18.76
C LEU A 42 31.72 5.61 -19.95
N PRO A 43 32.96 5.09 -19.80
CA PRO A 43 33.88 4.75 -20.89
C PRO A 43 33.60 3.41 -21.57
N LYS A 44 33.96 3.33 -22.86
CA LYS A 44 34.00 2.09 -23.65
C LYS A 44 34.84 1.01 -22.96
N GLY A 45 34.22 -0.10 -22.51
CA GLY A 45 34.96 -1.32 -22.15
C GLY A 45 34.41 -2.20 -21.01
N ALA A 46 33.39 -1.77 -20.25
CA ALA A 46 32.76 -2.61 -19.24
C ALA A 46 31.62 -3.46 -19.84
N VAL A 47 31.44 -4.69 -19.35
CA VAL A 47 30.25 -5.51 -19.62
C VAL A 47 29.06 -4.76 -19.04
N GLN A 48 28.19 -4.20 -19.89
CA GLN A 48 27.04 -3.42 -19.44
C GLN A 48 25.84 -4.35 -19.19
N PRO A 49 25.18 -4.26 -18.03
CA PRO A 49 23.90 -4.93 -17.81
C PRO A 49 22.87 -4.44 -18.84
N LYS A 50 21.83 -5.25 -19.11
CA LYS A 50 20.78 -4.91 -20.09
C LYS A 50 20.11 -3.56 -19.78
N TYR A 51 19.98 -3.25 -18.48
CA TYR A 51 19.46 -1.99 -17.98
C TYR A 51 20.43 -1.41 -16.93
N GLU A 52 20.88 -0.17 -17.14
CA GLU A 52 21.81 0.54 -16.25
C GLU A 52 21.14 0.99 -14.95
N ASP A 53 21.90 1.11 -13.86
CA ASP A 53 21.35 1.51 -12.55
C ASP A 53 20.97 2.98 -12.48
N ALA A 54 21.66 3.82 -13.24
CA ALA A 54 21.35 5.23 -13.40
C ALA A 54 21.41 5.58 -14.89
N MET A 55 20.47 6.39 -15.36
CA MET A 55 20.41 6.86 -16.73
C MET A 55 19.93 8.31 -16.76
N GLN A 56 20.35 9.04 -17.79
CA GLN A 56 19.94 10.41 -18.02
C GLN A 56 19.38 10.53 -19.44
N TYR A 57 18.27 11.22 -19.58
CA TYR A 57 17.66 11.51 -20.88
C TYR A 57 17.46 13.01 -21.04
N GLU A 58 17.86 13.54 -22.18
CA GLU A 58 17.60 14.93 -22.56
C GLU A 58 16.54 14.96 -23.67
N PHE A 59 15.54 15.82 -23.51
CA PHE A 59 14.55 16.14 -24.53
C PHE A 59 14.02 17.56 -24.33
N LYS A 60 13.15 18.03 -25.22
CA LYS A 60 12.51 19.33 -25.08
C LYS A 60 11.05 19.17 -24.70
N VAL A 61 10.57 20.04 -23.83
CA VAL A 61 9.16 20.21 -23.50
C VAL A 61 8.83 21.68 -23.66
N ASN A 62 7.86 22.01 -24.51
CA ASN A 62 7.51 23.39 -24.87
C ASN A 62 8.71 24.22 -25.38
N GLY A 63 9.65 23.56 -26.07
CA GLY A 63 10.87 24.18 -26.58
C GLY A 63 12.01 24.36 -25.57
N GLU A 64 11.77 24.14 -24.28
CA GLU A 64 12.78 24.22 -23.21
C GLU A 64 13.45 22.85 -22.99
N PRO A 65 14.78 22.81 -22.77
CA PRO A 65 15.49 21.57 -22.50
C PRO A 65 15.13 21.01 -21.12
N VAL A 66 14.86 19.71 -21.07
CA VAL A 66 14.56 18.94 -19.86
C VAL A 66 15.55 17.78 -19.81
N VAL A 67 16.28 17.69 -18.69
CA VAL A 67 17.18 16.57 -18.39
C VAL A 67 16.55 15.74 -17.28
N LEU A 68 16.16 14.52 -17.61
CA LEU A 68 15.52 13.56 -16.73
C LEU A 68 16.57 12.58 -16.18
N HIS A 69 16.86 12.70 -14.89
CA HIS A 69 17.70 11.76 -14.14
C HIS A 69 16.85 10.61 -13.62
N LEU A 70 17.21 9.39 -13.97
CA LEU A 70 16.51 8.17 -13.59
C LEU A 70 17.45 7.24 -12.82
N GLU A 71 16.95 6.73 -11.70
CA GLU A 71 17.58 5.73 -10.85
C GLU A 71 16.68 4.50 -10.78
N LYS A 72 17.26 3.33 -11.00
CA LYS A 72 16.54 2.06 -11.02
C LYS A 72 15.89 1.82 -9.66
N ASN A 73 14.63 1.44 -9.65
CA ASN A 73 13.92 1.09 -8.42
C ASN A 73 14.32 -0.32 -7.95
N LYS A 74 15.54 -0.46 -7.43
CA LYS A 74 16.15 -1.76 -7.07
C LYS A 74 15.37 -2.58 -6.04
N GLY A 75 14.58 -1.92 -5.18
CA GLY A 75 13.72 -2.59 -4.21
C GLY A 75 12.31 -2.90 -4.72
N LEU A 76 12.05 -2.77 -6.03
CA LEU A 76 10.71 -3.02 -6.58
C LEU A 76 10.26 -4.47 -6.35
N PHE A 77 11.18 -5.41 -6.46
CA PHE A 77 10.93 -6.84 -6.27
C PHE A 77 11.79 -7.39 -5.13
N SER A 78 11.29 -8.39 -4.41
CA SER A 78 12.14 -9.21 -3.52
C SER A 78 12.94 -10.26 -4.32
N GLU A 79 14.02 -10.79 -3.78
CA GLU A 79 14.78 -11.90 -4.40
C GLU A 79 13.90 -13.14 -4.63
N ASP A 80 13.03 -13.45 -3.66
CA ASP A 80 12.12 -14.59 -3.74
C ASP A 80 10.86 -14.28 -4.58
N TYR A 81 10.88 -13.20 -5.36
CA TYR A 81 9.76 -12.78 -6.20
C TYR A 81 9.29 -13.94 -7.08
N SER A 82 7.98 -14.19 -6.99
CA SER A 82 7.35 -15.32 -7.67
C SER A 82 6.16 -14.89 -8.50
N GLU A 83 6.09 -15.39 -9.73
CA GLU A 83 4.94 -15.25 -10.62
C GLU A 83 4.18 -16.57 -10.69
N THR A 84 2.90 -16.58 -10.28
CA THR A 84 2.02 -17.76 -10.35
C THR A 84 0.95 -17.58 -11.41
N HIS A 85 0.74 -18.62 -12.22
CA HIS A 85 -0.36 -18.73 -13.18
C HIS A 85 -0.87 -20.17 -13.27
N TYR A 86 -1.93 -20.41 -14.02
CA TYR A 86 -2.61 -21.71 -14.12
C TYR A 86 -2.63 -22.25 -15.54
N SER A 87 -2.27 -23.52 -15.72
CA SER A 87 -2.41 -24.23 -16.99
C SER A 87 -3.88 -24.52 -17.33
N PRO A 88 -4.22 -24.93 -18.58
CA PRO A 88 -5.60 -25.20 -18.98
C PRO A 88 -6.30 -26.32 -18.18
N ASP A 89 -5.55 -27.26 -17.61
CA ASP A 89 -6.04 -28.30 -16.70
C ASP A 89 -6.19 -27.83 -15.24
N GLY A 90 -5.86 -26.56 -14.95
CA GLY A 90 -6.04 -25.92 -13.64
C GLY A 90 -4.88 -26.12 -12.67
N ARG A 91 -3.75 -26.67 -13.13
CA ARG A 91 -2.55 -26.83 -12.30
C ARG A 91 -1.87 -25.49 -12.09
N GLU A 92 -1.44 -25.24 -10.87
CA GLU A 92 -0.64 -24.09 -10.50
C GLU A 92 0.78 -24.20 -11.09
N ILE A 93 1.27 -23.12 -11.67
CA ILE A 93 2.63 -22.98 -12.23
C ILE A 93 3.22 -21.70 -11.65
N THR A 94 4.23 -21.88 -10.79
CA THR A 94 4.99 -20.77 -10.21
C THR A 94 6.38 -20.70 -10.83
N THR A 95 6.79 -19.50 -11.20
CA THR A 95 8.10 -19.19 -11.77
C THR A 95 8.78 -18.09 -10.97
N TYR A 96 10.11 -18.10 -10.94
CA TYR A 96 10.94 -17.12 -10.24
C TYR A 96 11.79 -16.38 -11.29
N PRO A 97 11.27 -15.32 -11.91
CA PRO A 97 11.99 -14.60 -12.95
C PRO A 97 13.17 -13.82 -12.36
N PRO A 98 14.24 -13.57 -13.14
CA PRO A 98 15.33 -12.71 -12.69
C PRO A 98 14.81 -11.29 -12.41
N VAL A 99 15.02 -10.81 -11.19
CA VAL A 99 14.57 -9.48 -10.77
C VAL A 99 15.57 -8.37 -11.07
N GLU A 100 16.86 -8.68 -11.25
CA GLU A 100 17.92 -7.68 -11.47
C GLU A 100 17.82 -6.95 -12.83
N ASP A 101 17.26 -7.64 -13.82
CA ASP A 101 17.16 -7.21 -15.21
C ASP A 101 15.84 -6.48 -15.52
N HIS A 102 15.34 -5.69 -14.56
CA HIS A 102 14.14 -4.88 -14.74
C HIS A 102 14.44 -3.45 -15.23
N CYS A 103 13.39 -2.78 -15.68
CA CYS A 103 13.45 -1.50 -16.41
C CYS A 103 12.66 -0.37 -15.73
N TYR A 104 12.29 -0.51 -14.46
CA TYR A 104 11.47 0.45 -13.72
C TYR A 104 12.34 1.41 -12.89
N TYR A 105 12.10 2.70 -13.04
CA TYR A 105 12.92 3.79 -12.52
C TYR A 105 12.08 4.81 -11.77
N HIS A 106 12.71 5.45 -10.80
CA HIS A 106 12.28 6.74 -10.26
C HIS A 106 13.22 7.82 -10.74
N GLY A 107 12.76 9.06 -10.77
CA GLY A 107 13.62 10.14 -11.24
C GLY A 107 13.24 11.53 -10.78
N ARG A 108 14.04 12.48 -11.27
CA ARG A 108 13.89 13.92 -11.09
C ARG A 108 14.37 14.65 -12.34
N ILE A 109 13.89 15.85 -12.52
CA ILE A 109 14.34 16.78 -13.55
C ILE A 109 15.48 17.62 -12.98
N GLU A 110 16.52 17.81 -13.79
CA GLU A 110 17.65 18.66 -13.44
C GLU A 110 17.16 20.09 -13.14
N ASN A 111 17.68 20.69 -12.06
CA ASN A 111 17.31 22.03 -11.59
C ASN A 111 15.84 22.22 -11.16
N ASP A 112 15.07 21.15 -10.97
CA ASP A 112 13.74 21.18 -10.36
C ASP A 112 13.70 20.30 -9.10
N ALA A 113 13.84 20.92 -7.93
CA ALA A 113 13.93 20.21 -6.66
C ALA A 113 12.63 19.48 -6.25
N ASP A 114 11.49 19.96 -6.75
CA ASP A 114 10.15 19.43 -6.43
C ASP A 114 9.65 18.44 -7.50
N SER A 115 10.48 18.17 -8.52
CA SER A 115 10.19 17.19 -9.55
C SER A 115 10.27 15.76 -9.04
N THR A 116 9.43 14.92 -9.63
CA THR A 116 9.41 13.47 -9.44
C THR A 116 9.12 12.80 -10.76
N ALA A 117 9.58 11.56 -10.92
CA ALA A 117 9.27 10.73 -12.08
C ALA A 117 9.12 9.27 -11.68
N SER A 118 8.23 8.56 -12.36
CA SER A 118 8.06 7.10 -12.32
C SER A 118 7.98 6.61 -13.77
N ILE A 119 9.03 5.92 -14.21
CA ILE A 119 9.27 5.64 -15.62
C ILE A 119 9.64 4.16 -15.82
N SER A 120 8.96 3.52 -16.77
CA SER A 120 9.34 2.27 -17.39
C SER A 120 10.21 2.57 -18.61
N ALA A 121 11.39 1.94 -18.69
CA ALA A 121 12.29 2.03 -19.85
C ALA A 121 12.30 0.72 -20.66
N CYS A 122 11.35 -0.19 -20.43
CA CYS A 122 11.35 -1.54 -21.02
C CYS A 122 11.23 -1.53 -22.55
N ASN A 123 10.41 -0.63 -23.09
CA ASN A 123 10.11 -0.52 -24.52
C ASN A 123 10.11 0.96 -24.94
N GLY A 124 11.17 1.68 -24.58
CA GLY A 124 11.19 3.15 -24.58
C GLY A 124 10.64 3.72 -23.27
N LEU A 125 10.75 5.05 -23.09
CA LEU A 125 10.27 5.74 -21.90
C LEU A 125 8.74 5.78 -21.87
N LYS A 126 8.14 5.14 -20.87
CA LYS A 126 6.71 5.18 -20.59
C LYS A 126 6.50 5.53 -19.12
N GLY A 127 5.62 6.49 -18.81
CA GLY A 127 5.26 6.81 -17.43
C GLY A 127 4.90 8.28 -17.25
N HIS A 128 5.19 8.82 -16.08
CA HIS A 128 4.89 10.21 -15.75
C HIS A 128 6.04 10.91 -15.03
N PHE A 129 6.08 12.23 -15.17
CA PHE A 129 6.98 13.10 -14.42
C PHE A 129 6.33 14.44 -14.11
N LYS A 130 6.85 15.12 -13.08
CA LYS A 130 6.42 16.44 -12.65
C LYS A 130 7.47 17.48 -13.04
N LEU A 131 7.04 18.51 -13.76
CA LEU A 131 7.86 19.64 -14.18
C LEU A 131 7.17 20.93 -13.75
N GLN A 132 7.84 21.75 -12.93
CA GLN A 132 7.34 23.05 -12.47
C GLN A 132 5.94 23.02 -11.84
N GLY A 133 5.61 21.93 -11.13
CA GLY A 133 4.28 21.76 -10.52
C GLY A 133 3.29 20.93 -11.34
N GLU A 134 3.52 20.80 -12.65
CA GLU A 134 2.58 20.21 -13.60
C GLU A 134 2.93 18.76 -13.93
N MET A 135 1.89 17.94 -14.17
CA MET A 135 2.04 16.55 -14.52
C MET A 135 2.13 16.35 -16.03
N TYR A 136 3.20 15.69 -16.45
CA TYR A 136 3.40 15.23 -17.81
C TYR A 136 3.43 13.71 -17.88
N LEU A 137 2.86 13.17 -18.95
CA LEU A 137 2.98 11.78 -19.34
C LEU A 137 3.93 11.69 -20.54
N ILE A 138 4.65 10.57 -20.59
CA ILE A 138 5.50 10.21 -21.72
C ILE A 138 5.16 8.78 -22.14
N GLU A 139 5.00 8.54 -23.44
CA GLU A 139 4.85 7.19 -23.97
C GLU A 139 5.44 7.05 -25.39
N PRO A 140 5.94 5.85 -25.76
CA PRO A 140 6.50 5.62 -27.08
C PRO A 140 5.44 5.70 -28.18
N LEU A 141 5.76 6.36 -29.29
CA LEU A 141 4.92 6.32 -30.50
C LEU A 141 5.18 5.03 -31.26
N LYS A 142 4.13 4.29 -31.62
CA LYS A 142 4.20 3.06 -32.43
C LYS A 142 4.47 3.36 -33.91
N LEU A 143 5.54 4.08 -34.20
CA LEU A 143 6.02 4.42 -35.53
C LEU A 143 7.20 3.50 -35.89
N SER A 144 7.16 2.87 -37.07
CA SER A 144 8.22 1.96 -37.53
C SER A 144 9.59 2.64 -37.51
N ASN A 145 10.54 2.06 -36.77
CA ASN A 145 11.94 2.53 -36.65
C ASN A 145 12.12 3.94 -36.05
N SER A 146 11.21 4.42 -35.21
CA SER A 146 11.32 5.71 -34.54
C SER A 146 11.54 5.56 -33.03
N GLU A 147 12.46 6.32 -32.46
CA GLU A 147 12.61 6.52 -31.00
C GLU A 147 11.75 7.70 -30.51
N ALA A 148 10.68 8.03 -31.24
CA ALA A 148 9.80 9.14 -30.91
C ALA A 148 8.86 8.79 -29.75
N HIS A 149 8.60 9.79 -28.90
CA HIS A 149 7.66 9.72 -27.79
C HIS A 149 6.64 10.83 -27.90
N ALA A 150 5.43 10.56 -27.43
CA ALA A 150 4.47 11.61 -27.13
C ALA A 150 4.72 12.09 -25.70
N VAL A 151 4.87 13.40 -25.51
CA VAL A 151 4.84 14.05 -24.20
C VAL A 151 3.65 14.99 -24.17
N TYR A 152 2.81 14.83 -23.15
CA TYR A 152 1.61 15.66 -23.00
C TYR A 152 1.27 15.83 -21.54
N LYS A 153 0.56 16.91 -21.25
CA LYS A 153 0.04 17.12 -19.91
C LYS A 153 -1.16 16.23 -19.66
N TYR A 154 -1.36 15.85 -18.41
CA TYR A 154 -2.54 15.09 -18.01
C TYR A 154 -3.86 15.79 -18.41
N GLU A 155 -3.92 17.12 -18.32
CA GLU A 155 -5.09 17.92 -18.72
C GLU A 155 -5.53 17.73 -20.18
N ASN A 156 -4.63 17.26 -21.05
CA ASN A 156 -4.91 17.03 -22.47
C ASN A 156 -5.48 15.63 -22.76
N VAL A 157 -5.52 14.73 -21.79
CA VAL A 157 -6.13 13.40 -21.97
C VAL A 157 -7.65 13.58 -22.04
N GLU A 158 -8.30 13.03 -23.08
CA GLU A 158 -9.75 13.03 -23.15
C GLU A 158 -10.30 12.23 -21.97
N LYS A 159 -11.06 12.92 -21.13
CA LYS A 159 -11.76 12.34 -20.00
C LYS A 159 -13.09 11.81 -20.53
N GLU A 160 -13.31 10.50 -20.47
CA GLU A 160 -14.64 9.96 -20.74
C GLU A 160 -15.63 10.61 -19.75
N ASP A 161 -16.81 11.02 -20.23
CA ASP A 161 -17.89 11.65 -19.43
C ASP A 161 -18.50 10.62 -18.43
N GLU A 162 -17.68 10.15 -17.50
CA GLU A 162 -18.05 9.20 -16.47
C GLU A 162 -18.36 9.94 -15.17
N ALA A 163 -19.34 9.42 -14.43
CA ALA A 163 -19.66 9.95 -13.11
C ALA A 163 -18.40 9.87 -12.19
N PRO A 164 -18.26 10.78 -11.21
CA PRO A 164 -17.11 10.77 -10.31
C PRO A 164 -16.94 9.40 -9.67
N LYS A 165 -15.78 8.77 -9.90
CA LYS A 165 -15.40 7.51 -9.28
C LYS A 165 -15.12 7.75 -7.79
N MET A 166 -15.44 6.79 -6.94
CA MET A 166 -15.34 6.91 -5.48
C MET A 166 -14.71 5.67 -4.86
N CYS A 167 -14.16 5.82 -3.66
CA CYS A 167 -13.82 4.68 -2.84
C CYS A 167 -15.09 4.09 -2.21
N GLY A 168 -15.16 2.77 -2.14
CA GLY A 168 -16.27 2.04 -1.53
C GLY A 168 -16.31 2.17 -0.01
N VAL A 169 -15.23 2.59 0.64
CA VAL A 169 -15.14 2.67 2.11
C VAL A 169 -16.11 3.74 2.64
N THR A 170 -17.20 3.32 3.27
CA THR A 170 -18.12 4.24 3.98
C THR A 170 -17.58 4.57 5.36
N GLN A 171 -17.48 5.87 5.68
CA GLN A 171 -17.20 6.34 7.04
C GLN A 171 -18.48 6.86 7.68
N ASN A 172 -18.72 6.43 8.93
CA ASN A 172 -19.61 7.17 9.81
C ASN A 172 -18.84 8.42 10.24
N TRP A 173 -19.29 9.58 9.74
CA TRP A 173 -18.74 10.88 10.11
C TRP A 173 -19.18 11.26 11.54
N GLU A 174 -18.90 10.40 12.52
CA GLU A 174 -18.91 10.85 13.90
C GLU A 174 -17.68 11.74 14.07
N SER A 175 -17.95 13.01 14.34
CA SER A 175 -16.98 14.08 14.47
C SER A 175 -15.84 13.67 15.40
N TYR A 176 -14.69 13.30 14.83
CA TYR A 176 -13.42 13.40 15.54
C TYR A 176 -13.08 14.89 15.70
N GLU A 177 -13.74 15.52 16.67
CA GLU A 177 -13.32 16.79 17.28
C GLU A 177 -11.89 16.64 17.86
N PRO A 178 -11.16 17.75 18.04
CA PRO A 178 -9.79 17.91 17.59
C PRO A 178 -8.75 17.16 18.44
N ILE A 179 -8.50 15.89 18.12
CA ILE A 179 -7.27 15.19 18.54
C ILE A 179 -6.02 15.78 17.82
N LYS A 180 -6.25 16.60 16.77
CA LYS A 180 -5.28 17.18 15.82
C LYS A 180 -4.13 18.01 16.41
N LYS A 181 -4.13 18.35 17.71
CA LYS A 181 -3.01 19.10 18.32
C LYS A 181 -2.34 18.41 19.50
N ALA A 182 -2.93 17.37 20.08
CA ALA A 182 -2.37 16.70 21.25
C ALA A 182 -1.36 15.60 20.90
N PHE A 183 -1.48 14.97 19.73
CA PHE A 183 -0.69 13.78 19.40
C PHE A 183 0.81 14.08 19.27
N GLN A 184 1.19 15.22 18.65
CA GLN A 184 2.61 15.57 18.50
C GLN A 184 3.28 16.04 19.80
N LEU A 185 2.52 16.49 20.80
CA LEU A 185 3.09 17.07 22.02
C LEU A 185 3.46 16.02 23.09
N ASN A 186 2.93 14.79 23.02
CA ASN A 186 3.08 13.78 24.08
C ASN A 186 3.84 12.49 23.67
N LEU A 187 4.41 12.39 22.46
CA LEU A 187 5.14 11.17 22.07
C LEU A 187 6.41 10.98 22.90
N THR A 188 6.56 9.79 23.47
CA THR A 188 7.79 9.31 24.10
C THR A 188 8.96 9.24 23.10
N PRO A 189 10.22 9.31 23.55
CA PRO A 189 11.38 9.16 22.67
C PRO A 189 11.39 7.85 21.88
N GLU A 190 10.93 6.76 22.49
CA GLU A 190 10.83 5.45 21.84
C GLU A 190 9.82 5.48 20.69
N GLU A 191 8.63 6.06 20.91
CA GLU A 191 7.60 5.98 19.90
C GLU A 191 7.81 7.02 18.78
N ARG A 192 8.54 8.11 19.04
CA ARG A 192 9.17 8.93 17.98
C ARG A 192 10.17 8.15 17.15
N ARG A 193 11.02 7.34 17.79
CA ARG A 193 11.98 6.49 17.08
C ARG A 193 11.25 5.50 16.19
N TYR A 194 10.27 4.80 16.73
CA TYR A 194 9.43 3.86 16.00
C TYR A 194 8.78 4.49 14.76
N LEU A 195 8.19 5.69 14.87
CA LEU A 195 7.59 6.39 13.73
C LEU A 195 8.61 6.78 12.65
N ASN A 196 9.85 7.10 13.05
CA ASN A 196 10.91 7.48 12.11
C ASN A 196 11.58 6.27 11.45
N THR A 197 11.54 5.09 12.07
CA THR A 197 12.08 3.86 11.49
C THR A 197 11.37 3.55 10.17
N LYS A 198 12.15 3.21 9.13
CA LYS A 198 11.61 2.81 7.83
C LYS A 198 10.72 1.58 7.98
N LYS A 199 9.60 1.56 7.26
CA LYS A 199 8.67 0.41 7.23
C LYS A 199 8.74 -0.27 5.88
N TYR A 200 8.41 -1.54 5.86
CA TYR A 200 8.44 -2.38 4.67
C TYR A 200 7.09 -3.04 4.50
N ILE A 201 6.60 -3.16 3.27
CA ILE A 201 5.38 -3.89 2.96
C ILE A 201 5.71 -4.90 1.86
N GLU A 202 5.71 -6.16 2.24
CA GLU A 202 5.74 -7.30 1.31
C GLU A 202 4.37 -7.43 0.64
N LEU A 203 4.25 -6.95 -0.59
CA LEU A 203 2.99 -6.86 -1.33
C LEU A 203 2.85 -8.02 -2.31
N VAL A 204 1.66 -8.63 -2.36
CA VAL A 204 1.24 -9.52 -3.46
C VAL A 204 0.11 -8.87 -4.24
N ILE A 205 0.20 -8.88 -5.57
CA ILE A 205 -0.90 -8.43 -6.44
C ILE A 205 -1.49 -9.62 -7.19
N VAL A 206 -2.80 -9.78 -7.09
CA VAL A 206 -3.54 -10.84 -7.76
C VAL A 206 -4.37 -10.24 -8.89
N ALA A 207 -4.26 -10.77 -10.10
CA ALA A 207 -5.08 -10.37 -11.24
C ALA A 207 -6.12 -11.46 -11.55
N ASP A 208 -7.39 -11.06 -11.59
CA ASP A 208 -8.49 -12.00 -11.84
C ASP A 208 -8.58 -12.46 -13.31
N ASN A 209 -9.45 -13.42 -13.59
CA ASN A 209 -9.65 -13.94 -14.94
C ASN A 209 -10.29 -12.93 -15.88
N VAL A 210 -11.00 -11.92 -15.34
CA VAL A 210 -11.59 -10.85 -16.16
C VAL A 210 -10.48 -9.94 -16.68
N MET A 211 -9.43 -9.66 -15.90
CA MET A 211 -8.21 -8.99 -16.37
C MET A 211 -7.56 -9.76 -17.53
N VAL A 212 -7.50 -11.09 -17.43
CA VAL A 212 -6.96 -11.95 -18.50
C VAL A 212 -7.75 -11.77 -19.80
N LYS A 213 -9.09 -11.69 -19.71
CA LYS A 213 -9.95 -11.43 -20.87
C LYS A 213 -9.76 -10.01 -21.42
N LYS A 214 -9.72 -9.00 -20.54
CA LYS A 214 -9.51 -7.58 -20.92
C LYS A 214 -8.21 -7.39 -21.70
N TYR A 215 -7.13 -8.04 -21.26
CA TYR A 215 -5.83 -7.98 -21.90
C TYR A 215 -5.60 -9.10 -22.94
N THR A 216 -6.67 -9.65 -23.54
CA THR A 216 -6.59 -10.64 -24.64
C THR A 216 -5.64 -11.82 -24.35
N SER A 217 -5.68 -12.32 -23.12
CA SER A 217 -4.84 -13.41 -22.61
C SER A 217 -3.32 -13.12 -22.65
N ASN A 218 -2.93 -11.86 -22.73
CA ASN A 218 -1.54 -11.43 -22.70
C ASN A 218 -1.06 -11.22 -21.26
N SER A 219 -0.57 -12.30 -20.63
CA SER A 219 -0.02 -12.25 -19.26
C SER A 219 1.16 -11.28 -19.12
N THR A 220 1.91 -11.01 -20.19
CA THR A 220 2.99 -10.02 -20.15
C THR A 220 2.45 -8.61 -19.99
N ALA A 221 1.36 -8.25 -20.69
CA ALA A 221 0.74 -6.94 -20.54
C ALA A 221 0.18 -6.72 -19.12
N ILE A 222 -0.42 -7.75 -18.52
CA ILE A 222 -0.92 -7.71 -17.14
C ILE A 222 0.23 -7.52 -16.14
N ARG A 223 1.34 -8.27 -16.32
CA ARG A 223 2.54 -8.11 -15.48
C ARG A 223 3.13 -6.71 -15.58
N THR A 224 3.32 -6.19 -16.79
CA THR A 224 3.80 -4.81 -17.01
C THR A 224 2.89 -3.80 -16.30
N ARG A 225 1.57 -3.94 -16.45
CA ARG A 225 0.59 -3.09 -15.77
C ARG A 225 0.76 -3.10 -14.25
N ILE A 226 0.94 -4.28 -13.66
CA ILE A 226 1.19 -4.44 -12.22
C ILE A 226 2.50 -3.75 -11.81
N TYR A 227 3.60 -3.98 -12.54
CA TYR A 227 4.91 -3.42 -12.19
C TYR A 227 4.94 -1.90 -12.28
N GLU A 228 4.29 -1.32 -13.29
CA GLU A 228 4.13 0.13 -13.44
C GLU A 228 3.30 0.74 -12.30
N CYS A 229 2.26 0.02 -11.82
CA CYS A 229 1.51 0.42 -10.64
C CYS A 229 2.37 0.41 -9.37
N VAL A 230 3.09 -0.69 -9.09
CA VAL A 230 3.91 -0.80 -7.87
C VAL A 230 5.10 0.16 -7.88
N ASN A 231 5.68 0.44 -9.04
CA ASN A 231 6.70 1.48 -9.17
C ASN A 231 6.14 2.82 -8.70
N THR A 232 4.94 3.18 -9.15
CA THR A 232 4.25 4.41 -8.72
C THR A 232 3.88 4.38 -7.22
N LEU A 233 3.47 3.23 -6.68
CA LEU A 233 3.21 3.08 -5.24
C LEU A 233 4.45 3.41 -4.40
N ASN A 234 5.63 2.92 -4.80
CA ASN A 234 6.87 3.22 -4.09
C ASN A 234 7.16 4.72 -4.04
N LEU A 235 6.90 5.44 -5.13
CA LEU A 235 7.07 6.89 -5.16
C LEU A 235 6.13 7.59 -4.17
N ILE A 236 4.86 7.18 -4.13
CA ILE A 236 3.82 7.74 -3.24
C ILE A 236 4.16 7.51 -1.76
N TYR A 237 4.56 6.28 -1.40
CA TYR A 237 4.75 5.87 -0.01
C TYR A 237 6.05 6.33 0.64
N ARG A 238 6.95 6.95 -0.13
CA ARG A 238 8.08 7.72 0.42
C ARG A 238 7.64 8.78 1.43
N ALA A 239 6.45 9.34 1.28
CA ALA A 239 5.88 10.33 2.21
C ALA A 239 5.72 9.81 3.65
N PHE A 240 5.60 8.49 3.83
CA PHE A 240 5.48 7.83 5.13
C PHE A 240 6.73 7.03 5.53
N ASN A 241 7.84 7.19 4.81
CA ASN A 241 9.04 6.36 4.98
C ASN A 241 8.72 4.85 4.89
N ILE A 242 7.82 4.49 3.98
CA ILE A 242 7.43 3.11 3.70
C ILE A 242 8.01 2.69 2.35
N HIS A 243 8.63 1.51 2.32
CA HIS A 243 9.07 0.85 1.10
C HIS A 243 8.15 -0.32 0.79
N ILE A 244 7.72 -0.45 -0.47
CA ILE A 244 6.83 -1.53 -0.91
C ILE A 244 7.66 -2.46 -1.79
N ALA A 245 7.82 -3.71 -1.37
CA ALA A 245 8.48 -4.75 -2.14
C ALA A 245 7.40 -5.67 -2.75
N LEU A 246 7.37 -5.80 -4.07
CA LEU A 246 6.52 -6.78 -4.74
C LEU A 246 7.14 -8.16 -4.54
N VAL A 247 6.54 -8.97 -3.67
CA VAL A 247 7.04 -10.32 -3.38
C VAL A 247 6.39 -11.39 -4.25
N GLY A 248 5.23 -11.09 -4.85
CA GLY A 248 4.64 -12.01 -5.80
C GLY A 248 3.50 -11.42 -6.63
N THR A 249 3.27 -12.03 -7.78
CA THR A 249 2.06 -11.78 -8.57
C THR A 249 1.38 -13.10 -8.92
N GLU A 250 0.06 -13.13 -8.78
CA GLU A 250 -0.73 -14.31 -9.16
C GLU A 250 -1.78 -13.92 -10.18
N ILE A 251 -1.77 -14.59 -11.34
CA ILE A 251 -2.74 -14.36 -12.42
C ILE A 251 -3.65 -15.57 -12.50
N TRP A 252 -4.95 -15.37 -12.29
CA TRP A 252 -5.98 -16.39 -12.43
C TRP A 252 -6.29 -16.68 -13.92
N SER A 253 -5.27 -17.15 -14.64
CA SER A 253 -5.26 -17.33 -16.10
C SER A 253 -6.28 -18.33 -16.62
N ASN A 254 -6.66 -19.33 -15.82
CA ASN A 254 -7.66 -20.34 -16.19
C ASN A 254 -9.08 -19.90 -15.79
N LYS A 255 -9.28 -19.66 -14.49
CA LYS A 255 -10.55 -19.27 -13.88
C LYS A 255 -10.28 -18.55 -12.56
N ASP A 256 -11.25 -17.76 -12.10
CA ASP A 256 -11.17 -17.15 -10.78
C ASP A 256 -11.17 -18.21 -9.67
N LEU A 257 -10.34 -17.98 -8.64
CA LEU A 257 -10.29 -18.84 -7.45
C LEU A 257 -11.30 -18.44 -6.38
N ILE A 258 -11.96 -17.29 -6.57
CA ILE A 258 -13.13 -16.84 -5.81
C ILE A 258 -14.24 -16.43 -6.77
N LYS A 259 -15.46 -16.25 -6.26
CA LYS A 259 -16.55 -15.68 -7.06
C LYS A 259 -16.47 -14.14 -7.03
N VAL A 260 -15.69 -13.56 -7.94
CA VAL A 260 -15.60 -12.09 -8.12
C VAL A 260 -16.97 -11.57 -8.58
N GLN A 261 -17.48 -10.54 -7.92
CA GLN A 261 -18.82 -9.96 -8.11
C GLN A 261 -18.74 -8.43 -8.17
N SER A 262 -19.73 -7.79 -8.79
CA SER A 262 -19.83 -6.34 -8.87
C SER A 262 -20.08 -5.70 -7.49
N ALA A 263 -20.66 -6.42 -6.54
CA ALA A 263 -20.75 -5.98 -5.14
C ALA A 263 -19.35 -6.01 -4.48
N PRO A 264 -18.70 -4.86 -4.24
CA PRO A 264 -17.29 -4.80 -3.84
C PRO A 264 -17.07 -5.42 -2.45
N SER A 265 -17.98 -5.21 -1.49
CA SER A 265 -17.87 -5.76 -0.13
C SER A 265 -17.91 -7.30 -0.11
N VAL A 266 -18.67 -7.92 -1.01
CA VAL A 266 -18.72 -9.39 -1.14
C VAL A 266 -17.41 -9.90 -1.74
N THR A 267 -16.89 -9.23 -2.77
CA THR A 267 -15.62 -9.60 -3.41
C THR A 267 -14.44 -9.46 -2.44
N LEU A 268 -14.38 -8.37 -1.66
CA LEU A 268 -13.33 -8.15 -0.67
C LEU A 268 -13.33 -9.24 0.42
N ASP A 269 -14.50 -9.60 0.96
CA ASP A 269 -14.60 -10.67 1.97
C ASP A 269 -14.17 -12.04 1.40
N LEU A 270 -14.59 -12.37 0.18
CA LEU A 270 -14.18 -13.60 -0.49
C LEU A 270 -12.67 -13.63 -0.75
N PHE A 271 -12.09 -12.51 -1.19
CA PHE A 271 -10.66 -12.39 -1.44
C PHE A 271 -9.83 -12.50 -0.15
N GLY A 272 -10.24 -11.81 0.92
CA GLY A 272 -9.59 -11.94 2.23
C GLY A 272 -9.66 -13.36 2.80
N ASN A 273 -10.80 -14.04 2.65
CA ASN A 273 -10.94 -15.44 3.04
C ASN A 273 -10.03 -16.37 2.24
N TRP A 274 -9.90 -16.14 0.92
CA TRP A 274 -8.99 -16.88 0.06
C TRP A 274 -7.53 -16.62 0.44
N ARG A 275 -7.12 -15.36 0.64
CA ARG A 275 -5.77 -15.00 1.11
C ARG A 275 -5.40 -15.77 2.37
N LYS A 276 -6.28 -15.73 3.38
CA LYS A 276 -6.06 -16.40 4.67
C LYS A 276 -5.88 -17.91 4.53
N ARG A 277 -6.70 -18.55 3.70
CA ARG A 277 -6.79 -20.02 3.63
C ARG A 277 -5.85 -20.64 2.60
N VAL A 278 -5.49 -19.90 1.57
CA VAL A 278 -4.76 -20.38 0.40
C VAL A 278 -3.44 -19.63 0.28
N LEU A 279 -3.46 -18.35 -0.09
CA LEU A 279 -2.25 -17.60 -0.44
C LEU A 279 -1.18 -17.61 0.67
N LEU A 280 -1.57 -17.32 1.91
CA LEU A 280 -0.65 -17.29 3.06
C LEU A 280 -0.01 -18.64 3.39
N ARG A 281 -0.50 -19.76 2.83
CA ARG A 281 0.11 -21.09 3.05
C ARG A 281 1.32 -21.36 2.17
N HIS A 282 1.43 -20.68 1.03
CA HIS A 282 2.50 -20.93 0.05
C HIS A 282 3.29 -19.67 -0.31
N LYS A 283 2.82 -18.47 0.04
CA LYS A 283 3.59 -17.24 -0.10
C LYS A 283 3.44 -16.36 1.15
N ARG A 284 4.55 -16.12 1.85
CA ARG A 284 4.62 -15.13 2.94
C ARG A 284 4.55 -13.73 2.34
N HIS A 285 3.73 -12.85 2.94
CA HIS A 285 3.54 -11.46 2.54
C HIS A 285 2.69 -10.72 3.58
N ASP A 286 2.79 -9.39 3.60
CA ASP A 286 2.13 -8.52 4.58
C ASP A 286 0.75 -8.07 4.13
N ASN A 287 0.59 -7.78 2.84
CA ASN A 287 -0.63 -7.27 2.23
C ASN A 287 -0.88 -7.89 0.86
N ALA A 288 -2.14 -8.09 0.48
CA ALA A 288 -2.50 -8.49 -0.88
C ALA A 288 -3.57 -7.61 -1.49
N GLN A 289 -3.41 -7.23 -2.75
CA GLN A 289 -4.38 -6.42 -3.50
C GLN A 289 -4.91 -7.21 -4.70
N LEU A 290 -6.24 -7.28 -4.86
CA LEU A 290 -6.87 -7.87 -6.04
C LEU A 290 -7.08 -6.78 -7.10
N LEU A 291 -6.51 -6.95 -8.28
CA LEU A 291 -6.76 -6.14 -9.46
C LEU A 291 -7.79 -6.85 -10.35
N THR A 292 -8.92 -6.20 -10.61
CA THR A 292 -10.02 -6.78 -11.41
C THR A 292 -10.47 -5.85 -12.53
N ALA A 293 -10.94 -6.44 -13.62
CA ALA A 293 -11.62 -5.73 -14.70
C ALA A 293 -13.15 -5.79 -14.61
N ILE A 294 -13.70 -6.31 -13.50
CA ILE A 294 -15.12 -6.16 -13.18
C ILE A 294 -15.42 -4.70 -12.88
N ASP A 295 -16.57 -4.22 -13.36
CA ASP A 295 -17.15 -2.96 -12.95
C ASP A 295 -17.91 -3.14 -11.64
N PHE A 296 -17.49 -2.46 -10.59
CA PHE A 296 -18.17 -2.55 -9.29
C PHE A 296 -19.47 -1.73 -9.29
N ASP A 297 -20.41 -2.14 -8.43
CA ASP A 297 -21.71 -1.47 -8.33
C ASP A 297 -21.54 0.00 -7.91
N GLY A 298 -22.22 0.90 -8.63
CA GLY A 298 -22.25 2.32 -8.35
C GLY A 298 -21.06 3.07 -8.94
N GLN A 299 -20.40 3.89 -8.11
CA GLN A 299 -19.21 4.69 -8.49
C GLN A 299 -17.92 4.10 -7.93
N THR A 300 -18.01 2.95 -7.25
CA THR A 300 -16.89 2.37 -6.50
C THR A 300 -15.80 1.89 -7.46
N VAL A 301 -14.54 2.25 -7.20
CA VAL A 301 -13.39 1.70 -7.97
C VAL A 301 -12.35 1.00 -7.10
N GLY A 302 -12.52 1.04 -5.79
CA GLY A 302 -11.66 0.36 -4.84
C GLY A 302 -12.37 0.17 -3.51
N LEU A 303 -11.96 -0.86 -2.77
CA LEU A 303 -12.40 -1.08 -1.40
C LEU A 303 -11.34 -1.86 -0.60
N ALA A 304 -11.07 -1.43 0.62
CA ALA A 304 -10.15 -2.11 1.54
C ALA A 304 -10.66 -2.07 2.98
N HIS A 305 -10.13 -2.98 3.80
CA HIS A 305 -10.35 -2.95 5.24
C HIS A 305 -9.49 -1.87 5.89
N VAL A 306 -10.08 -1.05 6.77
CA VAL A 306 -9.33 0.00 7.48
C VAL A 306 -8.55 -0.57 8.66
N ALA A 307 -7.34 -0.05 8.92
CA ALA A 307 -6.49 -0.38 10.07
C ALA A 307 -6.27 -1.90 10.23
N SER A 308 -5.86 -2.53 9.14
CA SER A 308 -5.88 -4.00 8.97
C SER A 308 -4.55 -4.58 8.50
N MET A 309 -3.51 -3.75 8.34
CA MET A 309 -2.17 -4.22 7.97
C MET A 309 -1.72 -5.37 8.89
N CYS A 310 -1.09 -6.39 8.31
CA CYS A 310 -0.69 -7.66 8.93
C CYS A 310 -1.82 -8.63 9.32
N ASP A 311 -3.09 -8.23 9.30
CA ASP A 311 -4.20 -9.16 9.57
C ASP A 311 -4.25 -10.25 8.48
N PRO A 312 -4.28 -11.56 8.81
CA PRO A 312 -4.26 -12.65 7.81
C PRO A 312 -5.43 -12.66 6.82
N LYS A 313 -6.60 -12.12 7.19
CA LYS A 313 -7.76 -12.01 6.30
C LYS A 313 -7.90 -10.58 5.76
N ARG A 314 -7.76 -9.59 6.64
CA ARG A 314 -8.17 -8.21 6.38
C ARG A 314 -7.06 -7.32 5.82
N SER A 315 -5.79 -7.72 5.84
CA SER A 315 -4.71 -6.99 5.15
C SER A 315 -4.83 -7.19 3.63
N THR A 316 -5.92 -6.67 3.10
CA THR A 316 -6.35 -6.79 1.72
C THR A 316 -7.07 -5.54 1.22
N GLY A 317 -6.98 -5.32 -0.08
CA GLY A 317 -7.84 -4.42 -0.82
C GLY A 317 -8.21 -5.00 -2.18
N ILE A 318 -9.24 -4.45 -2.80
CA ILE A 318 -9.66 -4.75 -4.16
C ILE A 318 -9.69 -3.45 -4.96
N VAL A 319 -9.19 -3.49 -6.20
CA VAL A 319 -9.01 -2.34 -7.07
C VAL A 319 -9.52 -2.69 -8.46
N GLN A 320 -10.41 -1.85 -8.99
CA GLN A 320 -10.87 -1.92 -10.37
C GLN A 320 -9.82 -1.31 -11.30
N ASP A 321 -9.50 -1.97 -12.41
CA ASP A 321 -8.65 -1.43 -13.46
C ASP A 321 -9.43 -0.43 -14.32
N HIS A 322 -9.82 0.69 -13.70
CA HIS A 322 -10.84 1.64 -14.16
C HIS A 322 -10.32 2.72 -15.14
N SER A 323 -9.04 2.68 -15.52
CA SER A 323 -8.43 3.67 -16.42
C SER A 323 -7.35 3.00 -17.28
N LYS A 324 -7.10 3.51 -18.49
CA LYS A 324 -5.95 3.09 -19.31
C LYS A 324 -4.63 3.60 -18.72
N LEU A 325 -4.66 4.70 -17.98
CA LEU A 325 -3.48 5.28 -17.35
C LEU A 325 -3.05 4.49 -16.11
N ASP A 326 -1.80 4.00 -16.10
CA ASP A 326 -1.24 3.19 -15.00
C ASP A 326 -1.26 3.97 -13.68
N VAL A 327 -0.97 5.27 -13.75
CA VAL A 327 -0.97 6.14 -12.58
C VAL A 327 -2.33 6.21 -11.89
N MET A 328 -3.44 6.28 -12.64
CA MET A 328 -4.76 6.43 -12.03
C MET A 328 -5.13 5.19 -11.20
N VAL A 329 -4.81 4.00 -11.71
CA VAL A 329 -5.03 2.74 -10.99
C VAL A 329 -4.04 2.59 -9.85
N ALA A 330 -2.79 3.06 -10.01
CA ALA A 330 -1.81 3.09 -8.93
C ALA A 330 -2.22 4.00 -7.77
N VAL A 331 -2.82 5.17 -8.04
CA VAL A 331 -3.36 6.07 -7.01
C VAL A 331 -4.52 5.41 -6.26
N THR A 332 -5.41 4.71 -6.95
CA THR A 332 -6.48 3.93 -6.30
C THR A 332 -5.90 2.82 -5.43
N MET A 333 -4.91 2.07 -5.93
CA MET A 333 -4.24 1.05 -5.13
C MET A 333 -3.48 1.63 -3.93
N ALA A 334 -2.91 2.83 -4.06
CA ALA A 334 -2.31 3.55 -2.95
C ALA A 334 -3.34 3.97 -1.91
N HIS A 335 -4.50 4.45 -2.35
CA HIS A 335 -5.64 4.81 -1.49
C HIS A 335 -6.13 3.60 -0.68
N GLU A 336 -6.34 2.46 -1.34
CA GLU A 336 -6.78 1.23 -0.66
C GLU A 336 -5.74 0.68 0.32
N LEU A 337 -4.46 0.74 -0.04
CA LEU A 337 -3.37 0.36 0.86
C LEU A 337 -3.27 1.30 2.07
N ALA A 338 -3.63 2.58 1.90
CA ALA A 338 -3.61 3.59 2.96
C ALA A 338 -4.74 3.36 3.98
N HIS A 339 -5.91 2.90 3.54
CA HIS A 339 -6.95 2.38 4.44
C HIS A 339 -6.39 1.23 5.29
N ASN A 340 -5.70 0.26 4.69
CA ASN A 340 -5.07 -0.83 5.47
C ASN A 340 -4.08 -0.31 6.54
N LEU A 341 -3.41 0.82 6.27
CA LEU A 341 -2.50 1.54 7.17
C LEU A 341 -3.21 2.51 8.13
N GLY A 342 -4.53 2.37 8.29
CA GLY A 342 -5.34 3.06 9.30
C GLY A 342 -5.70 4.50 8.96
N ILE A 343 -5.63 4.88 7.69
CA ILE A 343 -5.93 6.23 7.24
C ILE A 343 -7.38 6.28 6.71
N ASN A 344 -8.16 7.26 7.14
CA ASN A 344 -9.53 7.49 6.67
C ASN A 344 -9.54 8.50 5.51
N HIS A 345 -10.74 8.85 5.05
CA HIS A 345 -10.91 9.82 3.97
C HIS A 345 -10.65 11.22 4.50
N ASP A 346 -10.06 12.04 3.66
CA ASP A 346 -9.85 13.45 3.94
C ASP A 346 -11.19 14.18 4.03
N GLY A 347 -11.41 14.83 5.18
CA GLY A 347 -12.54 15.73 5.38
C GLY A 347 -12.30 17.15 4.89
N ASN A 348 -13.32 18.00 5.03
CA ASN A 348 -13.29 19.40 4.57
C ASN A 348 -12.11 20.25 5.13
N GLN A 349 -11.51 19.82 6.24
CA GLN A 349 -10.39 20.51 6.90
C GLN A 349 -9.01 19.99 6.48
N CYS A 350 -8.96 18.96 5.65
CA CYS A 350 -7.76 18.29 5.18
C CYS A 350 -7.48 18.73 3.74
N ASN A 351 -6.26 19.18 3.44
CA ASN A 351 -5.92 19.71 2.13
C ASN A 351 -4.48 19.39 1.73
N CYS A 352 -4.23 19.45 0.42
CA CYS A 352 -2.92 19.24 -0.21
C CYS A 352 -2.55 20.44 -1.09
N GLY A 353 -2.66 21.65 -0.54
CA GLY A 353 -2.21 22.88 -1.22
C GLY A 353 -3.02 23.24 -2.47
N GLY A 354 -4.35 22.99 -2.46
CA GLY A 354 -5.25 23.27 -3.58
C GLY A 354 -5.47 22.08 -4.53
N ASN A 355 -4.66 21.03 -4.41
CA ASN A 355 -4.81 19.80 -5.18
C ASN A 355 -5.59 18.72 -4.40
N PRO A 356 -6.20 17.76 -5.12
CA PRO A 356 -6.71 16.52 -4.55
C PRO A 356 -5.64 15.79 -3.71
N CYS A 357 -6.04 15.28 -2.55
CA CYS A 357 -5.22 14.39 -1.74
C CYS A 357 -5.52 12.93 -2.09
N ILE A 358 -4.55 12.03 -1.89
CA ILE A 358 -4.71 10.59 -2.15
C ILE A 358 -5.94 10.03 -1.43
N MET A 359 -6.19 10.47 -0.19
CA MET A 359 -7.30 9.98 0.64
C MET A 359 -8.61 10.75 0.43
N SER A 360 -8.77 11.49 -0.67
CA SER A 360 -10.08 12.06 -1.03
C SER A 360 -11.07 10.93 -1.29
N ALA A 361 -12.30 11.02 -0.75
CA ALA A 361 -13.33 9.98 -0.92
C ALA A 361 -13.77 9.78 -2.38
N THR A 362 -13.63 10.84 -3.19
CA THR A 362 -13.89 10.85 -4.62
C THR A 362 -12.57 10.93 -5.37
N LEU A 363 -12.42 10.07 -6.37
CA LEU A 363 -11.31 10.12 -7.31
C LEU A 363 -11.47 11.37 -8.17
N ASN A 364 -10.63 12.37 -7.91
CA ASN A 364 -10.64 13.60 -8.67
C ASN A 364 -10.01 13.39 -10.04
N PHE A 365 -10.33 14.30 -10.95
CA PHE A 365 -9.84 14.21 -12.31
C PHE A 365 -8.33 14.31 -12.39
N GLU A 366 -7.64 15.02 -11.50
CA GLU A 366 -6.16 15.10 -11.50
C GLU A 366 -5.55 14.06 -10.52
N PRO A 367 -4.53 13.28 -10.94
CA PRO A 367 -3.91 12.29 -10.08
C PRO A 367 -3.27 12.93 -8.84
N ALA A 368 -3.70 12.48 -7.66
CA ALA A 368 -3.18 12.90 -6.38
C ALA A 368 -1.93 12.11 -6.01
N TYR A 369 -0.84 12.81 -5.64
CA TYR A 369 0.40 12.18 -5.17
C TYR A 369 0.76 12.53 -3.73
N GLN A 370 -0.09 13.30 -3.07
CA GLN A 370 0.18 13.81 -1.74
C GLN A 370 -0.87 13.29 -0.77
N PHE A 371 -0.38 12.77 0.34
CA PHE A 371 -1.17 12.57 1.52
C PHE A 371 -1.36 13.90 2.25
N SER A 372 -2.55 14.12 2.82
CA SER A 372 -2.82 15.33 3.58
C SER A 372 -2.08 15.31 4.92
N GLY A 373 -2.05 16.47 5.60
CA GLY A 373 -1.60 16.52 6.99
C GLY A 373 -2.43 15.60 7.91
N CYS A 374 -3.74 15.45 7.62
CA CYS A 374 -4.63 14.55 8.37
C CYS A 374 -4.24 13.09 8.14
N SER A 375 -3.98 12.70 6.90
CA SER A 375 -3.57 11.33 6.56
C SER A 375 -2.33 10.91 7.35
N ARG A 376 -1.36 11.82 7.48
CA ARG A 376 -0.14 11.59 8.27
C ARG A 376 -0.42 11.43 9.76
N ASP A 377 -1.27 12.28 10.33
CA ASP A 377 -1.60 12.23 11.76
C ASP A 377 -2.37 10.94 12.09
N GLU A 378 -3.30 10.51 11.23
CA GLU A 378 -4.03 9.24 11.38
C GLU A 378 -3.12 8.04 11.22
N HIS A 379 -2.22 8.05 10.22
CA HIS A 379 -1.24 6.99 10.05
C HIS A 379 -0.32 6.85 11.26
N TRP A 380 0.18 7.96 11.80
CA TRP A 380 1.01 7.94 13.01
C TRP A 380 0.24 7.41 14.20
N LYS A 381 -1.01 7.84 14.37
CA LYS A 381 -1.89 7.29 15.42
C LYS A 381 -2.07 5.78 15.26
N TYR A 382 -2.37 5.31 14.05
CA TYR A 382 -2.50 3.89 13.76
C TYR A 382 -1.23 3.12 14.11
N LEU A 383 -0.07 3.62 13.68
CA LEU A 383 1.22 3.02 13.96
C LEU A 383 1.48 2.94 15.47
N ILE A 384 1.26 4.00 16.24
CA ILE A 384 1.46 3.98 17.69
C ILE A 384 0.50 3.02 18.38
N ASP A 385 -0.79 3.08 18.05
CA ASP A 385 -1.83 2.32 18.72
C ASP A 385 -1.75 0.82 18.38
N ASN A 386 -1.33 0.46 17.17
CA ASN A 386 -1.39 -0.91 16.68
C ASN A 386 -0.02 -1.60 16.52
N ARG A 387 1.06 -0.83 16.33
CA ARG A 387 2.42 -1.28 15.98
C ARG A 387 2.44 -2.58 15.15
N PRO A 388 1.91 -2.58 13.91
CA PRO A 388 1.86 -3.78 13.07
C PRO A 388 3.26 -4.37 12.89
N PRO A 389 3.52 -5.62 13.36
CA PRO A 389 4.88 -6.15 13.44
C PRO A 389 5.44 -6.59 12.08
N CYS A 390 4.57 -7.04 11.16
CA CYS A 390 5.00 -7.56 9.85
C CYS A 390 5.64 -6.49 8.94
N ILE A 391 5.39 -5.21 9.19
CA ILE A 391 5.98 -4.12 8.40
C ILE A 391 7.31 -3.61 8.96
N LEU A 392 7.86 -4.27 9.99
CA LEU A 392 9.13 -3.94 10.62
C LEU A 392 10.28 -4.79 10.10
N ASN A 393 10.00 -6.01 9.62
CA ASN A 393 11.03 -6.79 8.96
C ASN A 393 11.37 -6.15 7.63
N LYS A 394 12.59 -5.61 7.56
CA LYS A 394 13.26 -5.38 6.29
C LYS A 394 13.30 -6.73 5.55
N PRO A 395 12.83 -6.82 4.28
CA PRO A 395 13.12 -7.97 3.42
C PRO A 395 14.63 -8.23 3.51
N SER A 396 15.07 -9.49 3.66
CA SER A 396 16.44 -9.79 4.09
C SER A 396 17.46 -9.09 3.19
N ILE A 397 18.63 -8.74 3.74
CA ILE A 397 19.73 -8.12 2.98
C ILE A 397 20.23 -9.07 1.88
N THR A 398 20.07 -10.38 2.06
CA THR A 398 20.26 -11.38 0.99
C THR A 398 19.23 -11.26 -0.12
N ASP A 399 18.01 -10.82 0.23
CA ASP A 399 16.84 -10.77 -0.65
C ASP A 399 16.86 -9.55 -1.61
N ILE A 400 17.96 -8.81 -1.69
CA ILE A 400 18.15 -7.72 -2.64
C ILE A 400 19.32 -8.04 -3.55
N VAL A 401 18.95 -8.50 -4.73
CA VAL A 401 19.84 -8.89 -5.81
C VAL A 401 20.06 -7.63 -6.65
N SER A 402 20.95 -6.77 -6.16
CA SER A 402 21.47 -5.62 -6.91
C SER A 402 22.88 -5.33 -6.44
N PRO A 403 23.77 -4.82 -7.32
CA PRO A 403 25.04 -4.28 -6.86
C PRO A 403 24.76 -3.17 -5.83
N PRO A 404 25.38 -3.23 -4.64
CA PRO A 404 25.16 -2.25 -3.57
C PRO A 404 25.37 -0.82 -4.09
N VAL A 405 24.41 0.07 -3.84
CA VAL A 405 24.48 1.49 -4.19
C VAL A 405 24.53 2.32 -2.94
N CYS A 406 25.76 2.73 -2.67
CA CYS A 406 26.00 3.58 -1.53
C CYS A 406 25.32 4.94 -1.66
N GLY A 407 24.40 5.22 -0.73
CA GLY A 407 23.70 6.50 -0.59
C GLY A 407 22.21 6.44 -0.96
N ASN A 408 21.62 5.25 -1.07
CA ASN A 408 20.19 5.05 -1.37
C ASN A 408 19.34 4.86 -0.09
N TYR A 409 19.93 5.05 1.09
CA TYR A 409 19.32 4.85 2.41
C TYR A 409 18.93 3.39 2.70
N PHE A 410 19.61 2.44 2.07
CA PHE A 410 19.34 1.03 2.26
C PHE A 410 20.65 0.25 2.33
N VAL A 411 20.96 -0.34 3.50
CA VAL A 411 22.15 -1.19 3.64
C VAL A 411 21.99 -2.46 2.81
N GLU A 412 22.80 -2.59 1.76
CA GLU A 412 22.83 -3.73 0.81
C GLU A 412 24.02 -4.67 1.07
N VAL A 413 24.09 -5.81 0.37
CA VAL A 413 25.22 -6.77 0.47
C VAL A 413 26.52 -6.08 0.11
N GLY A 414 27.48 -6.06 1.06
CA GLY A 414 28.78 -5.42 0.88
C GLY A 414 28.89 -4.05 1.56
N GLU A 415 27.77 -3.46 1.95
CA GLU A 415 27.72 -2.25 2.78
C GLU A 415 27.63 -2.63 4.26
N GLU A 416 28.05 -1.71 5.12
CA GLU A 416 27.91 -1.85 6.58
C GLU A 416 26.96 -0.78 7.14
N CYS A 417 26.63 0.24 6.34
CA CYS A 417 25.71 1.32 6.65
C CYS A 417 25.36 2.10 5.38
N ASP A 418 24.20 2.74 5.34
CA ASP A 418 23.81 3.67 4.27
C ASP A 418 22.91 4.77 4.84
N CYS A 419 23.47 5.98 4.92
CA CYS A 419 22.81 7.17 5.45
C CYS A 419 22.44 8.19 4.35
N GLY A 420 22.37 7.75 3.09
CA GLY A 420 22.13 8.61 1.94
C GLY A 420 23.40 9.26 1.39
N LEU A 421 23.21 10.16 0.40
CA LEU A 421 24.29 10.90 -0.23
C LEU A 421 25.13 11.71 0.79
N PRO A 422 26.44 11.92 0.55
CA PRO A 422 27.31 12.68 1.45
C PRO A 422 26.81 14.08 1.83
N ALA A 423 26.06 14.75 0.95
CA ALA A 423 25.49 16.06 1.21
C ALA A 423 24.38 16.05 2.27
N HIS A 424 23.73 14.91 2.49
CA HIS A 424 22.54 14.76 3.34
C HIS A 424 22.73 13.80 4.51
N CYS A 425 23.79 12.99 4.50
CA CYS A 425 24.09 12.08 5.59
C CYS A 425 24.47 12.85 6.87
N GLN A 426 23.61 12.76 7.88
CA GLN A 426 23.86 13.28 9.22
C GLN A 426 24.43 12.21 10.18
N ASN A 427 24.48 10.95 9.76
CA ASN A 427 24.93 9.86 10.61
C ASN A 427 26.46 9.93 10.85
N ARG A 428 26.84 9.98 12.12
CA ARG A 428 28.24 10.09 12.53
C ARG A 428 29.00 8.77 12.37
N CYS A 429 28.31 7.65 12.40
CA CYS A 429 28.84 6.29 12.34
C CYS A 429 29.13 5.83 10.92
N CYS A 430 28.39 6.36 9.93
CA CYS A 430 28.55 5.97 8.53
C CYS A 430 29.49 6.87 7.75
N ASN A 431 30.30 6.27 6.87
CA ASN A 431 30.92 6.99 5.76
C ASN A 431 30.03 6.92 4.52
N ALA A 432 29.26 7.99 4.29
CA ALA A 432 28.32 8.12 3.18
C ALA A 432 28.92 8.02 1.77
N THR A 433 30.25 8.10 1.63
CA THR A 433 30.92 7.94 0.33
C THR A 433 31.24 6.47 0.03
N THR A 434 31.39 5.64 1.07
CA THR A 434 31.84 4.25 0.93
C THR A 434 30.84 3.23 1.47
N CYS A 435 29.81 3.67 2.19
CA CYS A 435 28.81 2.84 2.86
C CYS A 435 29.44 1.79 3.76
N LYS A 436 30.48 2.26 4.47
CA LYS A 436 31.24 1.51 5.46
C LYS A 436 31.15 2.22 6.79
N LEU A 437 31.13 1.42 7.85
CA LEU A 437 31.22 1.94 9.20
C LEU A 437 32.57 2.67 9.36
N LYS A 438 32.55 3.81 10.04
CA LYS A 438 33.79 4.52 10.33
C LYS A 438 34.67 3.69 11.27
N PRO A 439 36.00 3.86 11.21
CA PRO A 439 36.91 3.16 12.10
C PRO A 439 36.50 3.33 13.58
N GLY A 440 36.41 2.23 14.30
CA GLY A 440 36.02 2.21 15.72
C GLY A 440 34.51 2.15 15.97
N THR A 441 33.67 2.04 14.95
CA THR A 441 32.21 1.84 15.10
C THR A 441 31.79 0.40 14.79
N GLN A 442 30.71 -0.05 15.42
CA GLN A 442 30.16 -1.41 15.31
C GLN A 442 28.75 -1.45 14.71
N CYS A 443 28.06 -0.31 14.69
CA CYS A 443 26.70 -0.18 14.17
C CYS A 443 26.45 1.27 13.75
N GLU A 444 25.40 1.48 12.97
CA GLU A 444 25.01 2.79 12.44
C GLU A 444 23.60 3.20 12.83
N ASP A 445 22.64 2.29 12.60
CA ASP A 445 21.25 2.41 12.97
C ASP A 445 20.80 1.15 13.73
N GLY A 446 19.58 1.17 14.27
CA GLY A 446 18.96 0.04 14.99
C GLY A 446 18.86 0.25 16.49
N GLU A 447 17.81 -0.32 17.10
CA GLU A 447 17.41 -0.10 18.50
C GLU A 447 18.48 -0.48 19.53
N CYS A 448 19.33 -1.43 19.15
CA CYS A 448 20.48 -1.91 19.88
C CYS A 448 21.80 -1.24 19.50
N CYS A 449 21.76 -0.12 18.77
CA CYS A 449 22.92 0.74 18.53
C CYS A 449 22.89 1.97 19.43
N ASP A 450 23.96 2.21 20.19
CA ASP A 450 24.16 3.45 20.96
C ASP A 450 25.56 4.01 20.69
N ARG A 451 25.62 5.28 20.28
CA ARG A 451 26.88 5.99 19.92
C ARG A 451 27.81 5.15 19.03
N CYS A 452 27.23 4.54 18.00
CA CYS A 452 27.91 3.68 17.04
C CYS A 452 28.50 2.39 17.64
N GLN A 453 28.08 1.98 18.84
CA GLN A 453 28.47 0.72 19.49
C GLN A 453 27.25 -0.15 19.74
N LEU A 454 27.43 -1.47 19.65
CA LEU A 454 26.36 -2.40 20.00
C LEU A 454 26.09 -2.31 21.51
N ARG A 455 24.82 -2.20 21.86
CA ARG A 455 24.37 -2.34 23.25
C ARG A 455 24.71 -3.73 23.76
N ARG A 456 24.99 -3.85 25.06
CA ARG A 456 25.36 -5.14 25.66
C ARG A 456 24.20 -6.13 25.58
N ALA A 457 24.53 -7.41 25.48
CA ALA A 457 23.55 -8.49 25.57
C ALA A 457 22.70 -8.33 26.84
N GLY A 458 21.37 -8.44 26.71
CA GLY A 458 20.43 -8.24 27.81
C GLY A 458 20.04 -6.78 28.07
N THR A 459 20.55 -5.82 27.28
CA THR A 459 20.06 -4.43 27.36
C THR A 459 18.68 -4.36 26.72
N GLU A 460 17.66 -3.95 27.47
CA GLU A 460 16.31 -3.75 26.93
C GLU A 460 16.34 -2.76 25.75
N CYS A 461 15.82 -3.20 24.61
CA CYS A 461 15.65 -2.36 23.41
C CYS A 461 14.20 -1.97 23.20
N ARG A 462 13.27 -2.85 23.59
CA ARG A 462 11.84 -2.57 23.57
C ARG A 462 11.22 -3.03 24.91
N PRO A 463 10.59 -2.13 25.67
CA PRO A 463 9.88 -2.52 26.88
C PRO A 463 8.59 -3.27 26.53
N ALA A 464 8.14 -4.12 27.45
CA ALA A 464 6.81 -4.71 27.41
C ALA A 464 5.76 -3.61 27.64
N ARG A 465 4.77 -3.50 26.76
CA ARG A 465 3.72 -2.46 26.86
C ARG A 465 2.50 -2.87 27.65
N SER A 466 2.31 -4.17 27.81
CA SER A 466 1.22 -4.74 28.60
C SER A 466 1.67 -6.04 29.24
N GLU A 467 0.84 -6.58 30.12
CA GLU A 467 1.07 -7.91 30.69
C GLU A 467 1.00 -9.04 29.65
N CYS A 468 0.50 -8.77 28.43
CA CYS A 468 0.44 -9.71 27.32
C CYS A 468 1.61 -9.59 26.34
N ASP A 469 2.55 -8.69 26.63
CA ASP A 469 3.68 -8.35 25.79
C ASP A 469 4.99 -8.77 26.48
N ILE A 470 6.03 -9.11 25.72
CA ILE A 470 7.34 -9.52 26.26
C ILE A 470 8.35 -8.41 25.97
N ALA A 471 9.20 -8.02 26.92
CA ALA A 471 10.25 -7.05 26.63
C ALA A 471 11.40 -7.72 25.86
N GLU A 472 11.81 -7.13 24.74
CA GLU A 472 12.97 -7.61 23.98
C GLU A 472 14.25 -6.92 24.44
N SER A 473 15.30 -7.73 24.43
CA SER A 473 16.63 -7.32 24.82
C SER A 473 17.61 -7.54 23.69
N CYS A 474 18.53 -6.60 23.55
CA CYS A 474 19.64 -6.69 22.63
C CYS A 474 20.41 -7.99 22.82
N THR A 475 20.78 -8.64 21.73
CA THR A 475 21.60 -9.86 21.74
C THR A 475 23.07 -9.56 22.03
N GLY A 476 23.48 -8.29 21.89
CA GLY A 476 24.88 -7.86 21.93
C GLY A 476 25.67 -8.20 20.66
N GLN A 477 25.00 -8.76 19.65
CA GLN A 477 25.61 -9.18 18.39
C GLN A 477 24.95 -8.50 17.18
N SER A 478 23.75 -7.94 17.35
CA SER A 478 23.02 -7.18 16.32
C SER A 478 22.69 -5.78 16.81
N ALA A 479 22.66 -4.84 15.86
CA ALA A 479 22.21 -3.47 16.08
C ALA A 479 20.67 -3.36 16.11
N ASP A 480 19.96 -4.35 15.57
CA ASP A 480 18.51 -4.42 15.60
C ASP A 480 18.01 -5.07 16.90
N CYS A 481 16.88 -4.58 17.39
CA CYS A 481 16.15 -5.30 18.43
C CYS A 481 15.57 -6.58 17.82
N PRO A 482 15.54 -7.70 18.55
CA PRO A 482 14.83 -8.90 18.12
C PRO A 482 13.38 -8.61 17.71
N THR A 483 12.83 -9.46 16.84
CA THR A 483 11.41 -9.38 16.45
C THR A 483 10.51 -9.45 17.68
N ASP A 484 9.47 -8.62 17.67
CA ASP A 484 8.45 -8.51 18.71
C ASP A 484 7.82 -9.90 19.00
N ASP A 485 7.94 -10.35 20.25
CA ASP A 485 7.37 -11.60 20.74
C ASP A 485 6.35 -11.34 21.85
N PHE A 486 5.36 -12.22 21.95
CA PHE A 486 4.20 -11.99 22.79
C PHE A 486 4.03 -13.09 23.82
N GLN A 487 3.34 -12.75 24.92
CA GLN A 487 2.90 -13.79 25.83
C GLN A 487 2.03 -14.80 25.10
N ARG A 488 2.09 -16.05 25.55
CA ARG A 488 1.31 -17.13 24.97
C ARG A 488 -0.18 -16.77 24.95
N ASN A 489 -0.82 -16.95 23.79
CA ASN A 489 -2.26 -16.79 23.65
C ASN A 489 -2.99 -17.65 24.70
N GLY A 490 -3.96 -17.05 25.39
CA GLY A 490 -4.70 -17.69 26.48
C GLY A 490 -4.14 -17.43 27.89
N GLN A 491 -3.01 -16.73 28.03
CA GLN A 491 -2.54 -16.26 29.34
C GLN A 491 -3.55 -15.26 29.93
N PRO A 492 -3.99 -15.40 31.19
CA PRO A 492 -4.94 -14.45 31.77
C PRO A 492 -4.34 -13.05 31.91
N CYS A 493 -5.16 -12.03 31.64
CA CYS A 493 -4.76 -10.62 31.70
C CYS A 493 -5.88 -9.74 32.30
N LEU A 494 -5.52 -8.51 32.69
CA LEU A 494 -6.34 -7.49 33.31
C LEU A 494 -7.08 -8.03 34.54
N ASN A 495 -6.35 -8.69 35.44
CA ASN A 495 -6.89 -9.36 36.62
C ASN A 495 -7.96 -10.44 36.28
N ASN A 496 -7.68 -11.29 35.28
CA ASN A 496 -8.59 -12.33 34.75
C ASN A 496 -9.84 -11.81 34.03
N ASN A 497 -9.88 -10.52 33.67
CA ASN A 497 -10.95 -9.97 32.85
C ASN A 497 -10.81 -10.33 31.37
N GLY A 498 -9.60 -10.70 30.93
CA GLY A 498 -9.34 -11.13 29.55
C GLY A 498 -8.30 -12.25 29.48
N TYR A 499 -8.00 -12.63 28.24
CA TYR A 499 -6.91 -13.55 27.91
C TYR A 499 -6.05 -12.94 26.80
N CYS A 500 -4.73 -13.12 26.88
CA CYS A 500 -3.80 -12.61 25.90
C CYS A 500 -4.09 -13.20 24.52
N TYR A 501 -4.04 -12.35 23.51
CA TYR A 501 -4.18 -12.73 22.12
C TYR A 501 -3.30 -11.81 21.26
N ASN A 502 -2.23 -12.38 20.69
CA ASN A 502 -1.25 -11.70 19.82
C ASN A 502 -0.76 -10.37 20.42
N GLY A 503 -0.26 -10.42 21.66
CA GLY A 503 0.30 -9.25 22.36
C GLY A 503 -0.73 -8.34 23.04
N LYS A 504 -2.02 -8.52 22.77
CA LYS A 504 -3.11 -7.69 23.33
C LYS A 504 -3.93 -8.47 24.35
N CYS A 505 -4.64 -7.74 25.22
CA CYS A 505 -5.68 -8.28 26.09
C CYS A 505 -7.07 -7.82 25.60
N PRO A 506 -7.66 -8.47 24.58
CA PRO A 506 -8.95 -8.05 24.05
C PRO A 506 -10.07 -8.29 25.08
N ILE A 507 -10.76 -7.21 25.46
CA ILE A 507 -11.92 -7.23 26.35
C ILE A 507 -13.06 -6.40 25.76
N LEU A 508 -14.31 -6.78 26.09
CA LEU A 508 -15.51 -6.13 25.57
C LEU A 508 -15.59 -4.64 25.95
N ASP A 509 -15.16 -4.28 27.18
CA ASP A 509 -15.19 -2.88 27.65
C ASP A 509 -14.30 -1.97 26.80
N HIS A 510 -13.06 -2.38 26.51
CA HIS A 510 -12.15 -1.62 25.67
C HIS A 510 -12.66 -1.49 24.23
N GLN A 511 -13.32 -2.52 23.70
CA GLN A 511 -13.95 -2.44 22.38
C GLN A 511 -15.10 -1.43 22.36
N CYS A 512 -15.96 -1.42 23.39
CA CYS A 512 -17.03 -0.43 23.51
C CYS A 512 -16.47 1.00 23.60
N ILE A 513 -15.43 1.20 24.41
CA ILE A 513 -14.75 2.50 24.53
C ILE A 513 -14.11 2.91 23.20
N SER A 514 -13.54 1.96 22.47
CA SER A 514 -12.92 2.23 21.15
C SER A 514 -13.94 2.67 20.11
N PHE A 515 -15.15 2.12 20.13
CA PHE A 515 -16.19 2.48 19.15
C PHE A 515 -17.04 3.69 19.53
N PHE A 516 -17.29 3.89 20.83
CA PHE A 516 -18.30 4.85 21.30
C PHE A 516 -17.75 5.87 22.31
N GLY A 517 -16.43 5.87 22.53
CA GLY A 517 -15.74 6.81 23.42
C GLY A 517 -15.73 6.39 24.89
N SER A 518 -15.01 7.18 25.69
CA SER A 518 -14.68 6.85 27.10
C SER A 518 -15.86 6.62 28.06
N SER A 519 -17.08 7.05 27.72
CA SER A 519 -18.28 6.88 28.53
C SER A 519 -19.08 5.60 28.19
N ALA A 520 -18.61 4.83 27.22
CA ALA A 520 -19.28 3.60 26.79
C ALA A 520 -18.93 2.43 27.71
N ALA A 521 -19.90 1.54 27.90
CA ALA A 521 -19.75 0.29 28.65
C ALA A 521 -20.40 -0.87 27.90
N VAL A 522 -20.06 -2.11 28.28
CA VAL A 522 -20.68 -3.31 27.69
C VAL A 522 -22.16 -3.36 28.02
N ALA A 523 -22.98 -3.67 27.02
CA ALA A 523 -24.42 -3.80 27.21
C ALA A 523 -24.77 -5.09 27.99
N PRO A 524 -25.95 -5.15 28.64
CA PRO A 524 -26.39 -6.37 29.32
C PRO A 524 -26.45 -7.58 28.39
N ASP A 525 -26.22 -8.77 28.95
CA ASP A 525 -26.24 -10.05 28.21
C ASP A 525 -27.49 -10.25 27.35
N ALA A 526 -28.64 -9.70 27.76
CA ALA A 526 -29.88 -9.72 26.99
C ALA A 526 -29.73 -9.10 25.58
N CYS A 527 -28.88 -8.09 25.39
CA CYS A 527 -28.61 -7.49 24.08
C CYS A 527 -27.92 -8.48 23.14
N PHE A 528 -27.02 -9.33 23.64
CA PHE A 528 -26.31 -10.30 22.80
C PHE A 528 -27.26 -11.37 22.22
N ASN A 529 -28.47 -11.55 22.77
CA ASN A 529 -29.48 -12.46 22.21
C ASN A 529 -29.98 -12.02 20.83
N TYR A 530 -29.79 -10.77 20.41
CA TYR A 530 -30.05 -10.37 19.02
C TYR A 530 -29.23 -11.22 18.04
N ASN A 531 -28.03 -11.67 18.42
CA ASN A 531 -27.17 -12.50 17.58
C ASN A 531 -27.73 -13.91 17.31
N LEU A 532 -28.75 -14.35 18.06
CA LEU A 532 -29.46 -15.61 17.81
C LEU A 532 -30.35 -15.54 16.57
N GLN A 533 -30.74 -14.34 16.16
CA GLN A 533 -31.73 -14.15 15.08
C GLN A 533 -31.13 -14.43 13.71
N GLY A 534 -29.83 -14.14 13.51
CA GLY A 534 -29.18 -14.29 12.20
C GLY A 534 -29.77 -13.37 11.14
N GLN A 535 -30.21 -12.17 11.53
CA GLN A 535 -30.82 -11.17 10.65
C GLN A 535 -29.99 -9.89 10.64
N GLY A 536 -29.90 -9.25 9.48
CA GLY A 536 -29.11 -8.02 9.30
C GLY A 536 -27.66 -8.23 9.74
N ASP A 537 -27.21 -7.40 10.68
CA ASP A 537 -25.84 -7.39 11.22
C ASP A 537 -25.68 -8.22 12.51
N PHE A 538 -26.73 -8.92 12.94
CA PHE A 538 -26.78 -9.68 14.20
C PHE A 538 -26.61 -11.17 13.96
N TYR A 539 -25.35 -11.61 13.92
CA TYR A 539 -24.97 -12.99 13.62
C TYR A 539 -23.61 -13.34 14.24
N CYS A 540 -23.20 -14.61 14.12
CA CYS A 540 -21.84 -15.04 14.49
C CYS A 540 -20.94 -15.14 13.27
N ARG A 541 -21.43 -15.75 12.19
CA ARG A 541 -20.63 -15.92 10.96
C ARG A 541 -21.42 -15.51 9.73
N ARG A 542 -20.71 -15.00 8.75
CA ARG A 542 -21.22 -14.84 7.39
C ARG A 542 -20.20 -15.44 6.44
N GLU A 543 -20.63 -16.38 5.62
CA GLU A 543 -19.76 -17.06 4.66
C GLU A 543 -20.47 -17.08 3.31
N ASN A 544 -19.77 -16.61 2.25
CA ASN A 544 -20.31 -16.55 0.89
C ASN A 544 -21.67 -15.83 0.80
N GLY A 545 -21.82 -14.74 1.54
CA GLY A 545 -23.07 -13.97 1.63
C GLY A 545 -24.17 -14.58 2.52
N ARG A 546 -24.04 -15.86 2.94
CA ARG A 546 -25.00 -16.53 3.83
C ARG A 546 -24.72 -16.21 5.29
N ILE A 547 -25.76 -15.78 6.00
CA ILE A 547 -25.70 -15.46 7.44
C ILE A 547 -25.94 -16.73 8.27
N PHE A 548 -25.09 -16.93 9.28
CA PHE A 548 -25.21 -18.00 10.26
C PHE A 548 -25.46 -17.38 11.66
N PRO A 549 -26.63 -17.64 12.26
CA PRO A 549 -26.92 -17.17 13.62
C PRO A 549 -25.95 -17.77 14.62
N CYS A 550 -25.77 -17.10 15.76
CA CYS A 550 -25.03 -17.66 16.86
C CYS A 550 -25.78 -18.84 17.49
N ALA A 551 -25.05 -19.83 18.00
CA ALA A 551 -25.61 -20.74 18.98
C ALA A 551 -25.74 -20.01 20.34
N PRO A 552 -26.60 -20.50 21.27
CA PRO A 552 -26.81 -19.87 22.57
C PRO A 552 -25.52 -19.55 23.35
N GLN A 553 -24.54 -20.44 23.30
CA GLN A 553 -23.25 -20.26 23.97
C GLN A 553 -22.30 -19.29 23.25
N ASP A 554 -22.55 -18.99 21.97
CA ASP A 554 -21.66 -18.19 21.11
C ASP A 554 -22.11 -16.74 20.97
N VAL A 555 -23.22 -16.34 21.59
CA VAL A 555 -23.83 -15.00 21.42
C VAL A 555 -22.87 -13.84 21.73
N LYS A 556 -21.92 -14.05 22.66
CA LYS A 556 -20.87 -13.08 23.01
C LYS A 556 -19.69 -13.05 22.04
N CYS A 557 -19.73 -13.81 20.95
CA CYS A 557 -18.74 -13.80 19.87
C CYS A 557 -19.29 -13.29 18.53
N GLY A 558 -20.56 -12.86 18.51
CA GLY A 558 -21.19 -12.20 17.36
C GLY A 558 -21.00 -10.69 17.36
N ARG A 559 -22.05 -9.94 17.05
CA ARG A 559 -22.08 -8.47 17.15
C ARG A 559 -21.82 -8.01 18.59
N LEU A 560 -20.97 -7.00 18.74
CA LEU A 560 -20.75 -6.32 20.02
C LEU A 560 -21.91 -5.37 20.33
N PHE A 561 -22.35 -5.37 21.59
CA PHE A 561 -23.36 -4.44 22.09
C PHE A 561 -22.81 -3.62 23.27
N CYS A 562 -23.05 -2.32 23.22
CA CYS A 562 -22.60 -1.33 24.19
C CYS A 562 -23.76 -0.43 24.66
N VAL A 563 -23.52 0.33 25.73
CA VAL A 563 -24.41 1.39 26.25
C VAL A 563 -23.61 2.69 26.36
N MET A 564 -24.23 3.83 26.02
CA MET A 564 -23.59 5.16 26.09
C MET A 564 -24.13 5.95 27.29
N GLY A 565 -23.38 6.00 28.40
CA GLY A 565 -23.75 6.77 29.59
C GLY A 565 -25.13 6.44 30.20
N PRO A 566 -25.51 7.08 31.33
CA PRO A 566 -26.82 6.85 31.95
C PRO A 566 -27.95 7.56 31.17
N THR A 567 -28.55 6.90 30.18
CA THR A 567 -29.77 7.38 29.51
C THR A 567 -31.04 6.94 30.26
N GLY A 568 -31.26 7.46 31.46
CA GLY A 568 -32.48 7.18 32.23
C GLY A 568 -32.79 5.68 32.41
N ASN A 569 -34.06 5.31 32.56
CA ASN A 569 -34.51 3.93 32.81
C ASN A 569 -34.57 3.02 31.56
N THR A 570 -34.10 3.48 30.40
CA THR A 570 -34.14 2.72 29.13
C THR A 570 -32.76 2.26 28.72
N ILE A 571 -32.53 0.95 28.79
CA ILE A 571 -31.32 0.29 28.30
C ILE A 571 -31.40 0.24 26.78
N SER A 572 -30.54 0.99 26.09
CA SER A 572 -30.42 0.97 24.63
C SER A 572 -29.25 0.09 24.23
N CYS A 573 -29.51 -1.03 23.54
CA CYS A 573 -28.47 -1.91 23.00
C CYS A 573 -27.85 -1.25 21.75
N GLN A 574 -26.76 -0.51 21.92
CA GLN A 574 -26.07 0.14 20.82
C GLN A 574 -25.08 -0.83 20.16
N SER A 575 -25.00 -0.82 18.84
CA SER A 575 -24.05 -1.65 18.07
C SER A 575 -23.58 -0.87 16.85
N THR A 576 -22.32 -1.08 16.47
CA THR A 576 -21.76 -0.50 15.24
C THR A 576 -21.68 -1.55 14.15
N TYR A 577 -21.85 -1.15 12.90
CA TYR A 577 -21.75 -2.00 11.72
C TYR A 577 -21.25 -1.18 10.53
N SER A 578 -20.61 -1.85 9.58
CA SER A 578 -20.21 -1.26 8.30
C SER A 578 -20.72 -2.14 7.17
N GLN A 579 -21.34 -1.53 6.15
CA GLN A 579 -21.78 -2.25 4.96
C GLN A 579 -20.60 -2.74 4.10
N ASN A 580 -19.42 -2.15 4.31
CA ASN A 580 -18.21 -2.42 3.54
C ASN A 580 -17.23 -3.35 4.23
N ASP A 581 -17.20 -3.32 5.57
CA ASP A 581 -16.47 -4.29 6.37
C ASP A 581 -17.41 -4.89 7.41
N LEU A 582 -17.88 -6.10 7.11
CA LEU A 582 -18.82 -6.84 7.92
C LEU A 582 -18.24 -7.26 9.28
N ASP A 583 -16.91 -7.31 9.40
CA ASP A 583 -16.21 -7.64 10.64
C ASP A 583 -16.11 -6.41 11.59
N ILE A 584 -16.30 -5.17 11.10
CA ILE A 584 -16.35 -3.97 11.96
C ILE A 584 -17.54 -4.07 12.90
N GLY A 585 -17.28 -3.98 14.21
CA GLY A 585 -18.28 -4.03 15.28
C GLY A 585 -18.64 -5.43 15.76
N MET A 586 -18.04 -6.47 15.17
CA MET A 586 -18.08 -7.82 15.74
C MET A 586 -17.12 -7.90 16.93
N VAL A 587 -17.40 -8.77 17.91
CA VAL A 587 -16.52 -8.98 19.06
C VAL A 587 -15.17 -9.52 18.62
N ASP A 588 -14.08 -8.85 18.99
CA ASP A 588 -12.72 -9.20 18.57
C ASP A 588 -12.35 -10.65 18.91
N LEU A 589 -11.51 -11.25 18.06
CA LEU A 589 -10.97 -12.59 18.31
C LEU A 589 -10.11 -12.59 19.58
N GLY A 590 -10.12 -13.71 20.30
CA GLY A 590 -9.44 -13.85 21.59
C GLY A 590 -10.17 -13.18 22.76
N THR A 591 -11.25 -12.43 22.52
CA THR A 591 -12.03 -11.80 23.60
C THR A 591 -12.64 -12.84 24.52
N LYS A 592 -12.55 -12.60 25.84
CA LYS A 592 -13.20 -13.43 26.85
C LYS A 592 -14.72 -13.42 26.68
N CYS A 593 -15.31 -14.59 26.40
CA CYS A 593 -16.75 -14.77 26.24
C CYS A 593 -17.40 -15.55 27.40
N GLY A 594 -16.57 -16.10 28.29
CA GLY A 594 -16.95 -16.78 29.53
C GLY A 594 -15.70 -17.15 30.32
N ASP A 595 -15.85 -17.64 31.55
CA ASP A 595 -14.71 -18.08 32.33
C ASP A 595 -14.01 -19.27 31.66
N GLY A 596 -12.70 -19.17 31.46
CA GLY A 596 -11.90 -20.15 30.72
C GLY A 596 -12.19 -20.18 29.21
N ARG A 597 -12.91 -19.20 28.66
CA ARG A 597 -13.37 -19.23 27.26
C ARG A 597 -13.14 -17.94 26.48
N VAL A 598 -12.85 -18.10 25.20
CA VAL A 598 -12.54 -17.02 24.26
C VAL A 598 -13.25 -17.20 22.91
N CYS A 599 -13.43 -16.10 22.20
CA CYS A 599 -13.94 -16.11 20.83
C CYS A 599 -12.85 -16.54 19.85
N ASN A 600 -13.00 -17.71 19.23
CA ASN A 600 -12.05 -18.19 18.21
C ASN A 600 -12.33 -17.60 16.83
N SER A 601 -11.50 -17.95 15.85
CA SER A 601 -11.63 -17.49 14.45
C SER A 601 -12.93 -17.90 13.75
N ASN A 602 -13.69 -18.84 14.31
CA ASN A 602 -15.01 -19.25 13.82
C ASN A 602 -16.14 -18.51 14.55
N ARG A 603 -15.81 -17.48 15.34
CA ARG A 603 -16.77 -16.70 16.15
C ARG A 603 -17.57 -17.60 17.10
N GLN A 604 -16.89 -18.60 17.67
CA GLN A 604 -17.43 -19.52 18.66
C GLN A 604 -16.77 -19.26 20.01
N CYS A 605 -17.54 -19.41 21.09
CA CYS A 605 -17.04 -19.30 22.45
C CYS A 605 -16.50 -20.66 22.92
N VAL A 606 -15.18 -20.83 22.82
CA VAL A 606 -14.51 -22.12 23.05
C VAL A 606 -13.55 -22.04 24.24
N ASP A 607 -13.15 -23.20 24.77
CA ASP A 607 -12.18 -23.28 25.86
C ASP A 607 -10.82 -22.73 25.42
N VAL A 608 -10.23 -21.89 26.26
CA VAL A 608 -8.95 -21.20 26.00
C VAL A 608 -7.82 -22.16 25.64
N ASN A 609 -7.83 -23.39 26.17
CA ASN A 609 -6.80 -24.40 25.89
C ASN A 609 -6.95 -25.05 24.50
N THR A 610 -8.08 -24.83 23.83
CA THR A 610 -8.41 -25.39 22.50
C THR A 610 -8.56 -24.32 21.42
N ALA A 611 -8.44 -23.04 21.80
CA ALA A 611 -8.78 -21.91 20.95
C ALA A 611 -7.66 -21.50 19.98
N TYR A 612 -6.40 -21.80 20.29
CA TYR A 612 -5.21 -21.24 19.66
C TYR A 612 -4.29 -22.30 19.07
#